data_AF-A0A947UUM9-F1
#
_entry.id   AF-A0A947UUM9-F1
#
_cell.length_a   1.000
_cell.length_b   1.000
_cell.length_c   1.000
_cell.angle_alpha   90.00
_cell.angle_beta   90.00
_cell.angle_gamma   90.00
#
_symmetry.space_group_name_H-M   'P 1'
#
loop_
_entity.id
_entity.type
_entity.pdbx_description
1 polymer ?
#
loop_
_entity_poly.entity_id
_entity_poly.type
_entity_poly.pdbx_seq_one_letter_code
_entity_poly.pdbx_strand_id
1 'polypeptide(L)' 'AILGLSMLTVKNHLRHAMKKLVVRTRGQAVAKSIALGFLRAQGVRGDAQ' A
#
# COMPACT_ATOMS: atom_id res chain seq x y z
N ALA A 1 7.06 10.97 10.85
CA ALA A 1 5.89 10.10 10.62
C ALA A 1 4.88 10.87 9.78
N ILE A 2 4.42 10.34 8.63
CA ILE A 2 3.55 11.08 7.71
C ILE A 2 2.10 11.21 8.26
N LEU A 3 1.59 10.15 8.90
CA LEU A 3 0.20 10.06 9.33
C LEU A 3 -0.03 10.37 10.82
N GLY A 4 1.01 10.63 11.60
CA GLY A 4 0.89 10.81 13.06
C GLY A 4 0.38 9.58 13.83
N LEU A 5 0.49 8.37 13.25
CA LEU A 5 0.00 7.11 13.84
C LEU A 5 1.14 6.21 14.32
N SER A 6 0.83 5.35 15.30
CA SER A 6 1.75 4.28 15.72
C SER A 6 1.99 3.26 14.59
N MET A 7 3.16 2.64 14.59
CA MET A 7 3.50 1.59 13.61
C MET A 7 2.56 0.38 13.71
N LEU A 8 2.08 0.05 14.92
CA LEU A 8 1.12 -1.04 15.11
C LEU A 8 -0.21 -0.72 14.44
N THR A 9 -0.70 0.51 14.59
CA THR A 9 -1.92 0.99 13.96
C THR A 9 -1.81 0.88 12.43
N VAL A 10 -0.68 1.31 11.84
CA VAL A 10 -0.44 1.17 10.39
C VAL A 10 -0.46 -0.31 9.95
N LYS A 11 0.19 -1.20 10.71
CA LYS A 11 0.17 -2.65 10.42
C LYS A 11 -1.24 -3.25 10.46
N ASN A 12 -2.06 -2.82 11.40
CA ASN A 12 -3.45 -3.28 11.52
C ASN A 12 -4.29 -2.85 10.32
N HIS A 13 -4.19 -1.57 9.91
CA HIS A 13 -4.89 -1.08 8.72
C HIS A 13 -4.44 -1.80 7.45
N LEU A 14 -3.14 -2.03 7.29
CA LEU A 14 -2.60 -2.77 6.15
C LEU A 14 -3.15 -4.20 6.08
N ARG A 15 -3.20 -4.92 7.21
CA ARG A 15 -3.81 -6.24 7.29
C ARG A 15 -5.27 -6.23 6.86
N HIS A 16 -6.05 -5.25 7.31
CA HIS A 16 -7.46 -5.12 6.94
C HIS A 16 -7.64 -4.80 5.45
N ALA A 17 -6.84 -3.90 4.89
CA ALA A 17 -6.85 -3.60 3.46
C ALA A 17 -6.48 -4.84 2.63
N MET A 18 -5.43 -5.58 3.02
CA MET A 18 -5.03 -6.82 2.36
C MET A 18 -6.13 -7.89 2.40
N LYS A 19 -6.84 -8.03 3.53
CA LYS A 19 -8.00 -8.93 3.64
C LYS A 19 -9.13 -8.53 2.70
N LYS A 20 -9.47 -7.24 2.64
CA LYS A 20 -10.51 -6.71 1.74
C LYS A 20 -10.17 -6.89 0.26
N LEU A 21 -8.89 -6.78 -0.08
CA LEU A 21 -8.41 -6.97 -1.45
C LEU A 21 -8.12 -8.44 -1.79
N VAL A 22 -8.24 -9.37 -0.84
CA VAL A 22 -7.95 -10.80 -1.04
C VAL A 22 -6.53 -11.01 -1.57
N VAL A 23 -5.53 -10.42 -0.90
CA VAL A 23 -4.11 -10.50 -1.29
C VAL A 23 -3.24 -10.98 -0.12
N ARG A 24 -2.09 -11.58 -0.43
CA ARG A 24 -1.19 -12.17 0.58
C ARG A 24 -0.02 -11.28 0.96
N THR A 25 0.40 -10.39 0.06
CA THR A 25 1.55 -9.50 0.29
C THR A 25 1.20 -8.04 0.05
N ARG A 26 2.01 -7.14 0.62
CA ARG A 26 1.85 -5.70 0.47
C ARG A 26 2.00 -5.26 -0.99
N GLY A 27 2.96 -5.84 -1.71
CA GLY A 27 3.18 -5.57 -3.14
C GLY A 27 1.97 -5.94 -3.99
N GLN A 28 1.33 -7.09 -3.71
CA GLN A 28 0.08 -7.46 -4.39
C GLN A 28 -1.06 -6.49 -4.09
N ALA A 29 -1.17 -5.99 -2.85
CA ALA A 29 -2.17 -4.99 -2.49
C ALA A 29 -2.01 -3.71 -3.31
N VAL A 30 -0.77 -3.24 -3.49
CA VAL A 30 -0.45 -2.07 -4.31
C VAL A 30 -0.77 -2.34 -5.78
N ALA A 31 -0.27 -3.45 -6.34
CA ALA A 31 -0.49 -3.81 -7.74
C ALA A 31 -1.99 -3.95 -8.07
N LYS A 32 -2.76 -4.63 -7.20
CA LYS A 32 -4.21 -4.81 -7.39
C LYS A 32 -4.97 -3.48 -7.26
N SER A 33 -4.57 -2.60 -6.35
CA SER A 33 -5.21 -1.28 -6.19
C SER A 33 -4.93 -0.36 -7.38
N ILE A 34 -3.77 -0.48 -8.02
CA ILE A 34 -3.46 0.22 -9.28
C ILE A 34 -4.33 -0.34 -10.42
N ALA A 35 -4.39 -1.68 -10.56
CA ALA A 35 -5.20 -2.32 -11.60
C ALA A 35 -6.70 -2.00 -11.50
N LEU A 36 -7.21 -1.83 -10.28
CA LEU A 36 -8.61 -1.43 -10.01
C LEU A 36 -8.85 0.09 -10.12
N GLY A 37 -7.81 0.90 -10.32
CA GLY A 37 -7.93 2.36 -10.42
C GLY A 37 -8.09 3.09 -9.08
N PHE A 38 -7.93 2.41 -7.93
CA PHE A 38 -7.98 3.05 -6.61
C PHE A 38 -6.74 3.88 -6.29
N LEU A 39 -5.61 3.53 -6.90
CA LEU A 39 -4.34 4.23 -6.74
C LEU A 39 -3.73 4.52 -8.10
N ARG A 40 -3.17 5.72 -8.26
CA ARG A 40 -2.27 6.00 -9.38
C ARG A 40 -0.91 5.41 -9.08
N ALA A 41 -0.30 4.74 -10.06
CA ALA A 41 1.08 4.30 -9.98
C ALA A 41 1.99 5.53 -9.92
N GLN A 42 2.26 6.01 -8.71
CA GLN A 42 3.30 7.00 -8.46
C GLN A 42 4.61 6.22 -8.45
N GLY A 43 5.23 6.11 -9.63
CA GLY A 43 6.60 5.65 -9.69
C GLY A 43 7.46 6.67 -8.94
N VAL A 44 8.02 6.28 -7.80
CA VAL A 44 9.32 6.83 -7.41
C VAL A 44 10.29 6.28 -8.46
N ARG A 45 10.37 6.96 -9.61
CA ARG A 45 11.59 6.97 -10.39
C ARG A 45 12.57 7.67 -9.45
N GLY A 46 13.26 6.88 -8.62
CA GLY A 46 14.45 7.39 -7.96
C GLY A 46 15.33 7.92 -9.07
N ASP A 47 15.72 9.18 -8.93
CA ASP A 47 16.87 9.71 -9.65
C ASP A 47 17.98 8.67 -9.50
N ALA A 48 18.34 8.06 -10.63
CA ALA A 48 19.60 7.36 -10.74
C ALA A 48 20.66 8.45 -10.65
N GLN A 49 21.18 8.66 -9.45
CA GLN A 49 22.42 9.36 -9.19
C GLN A 49 23.32 8.49 -8.33
#